data_AF-A0A832ZQN9-F1
#
_entry.id   AF-A0A832ZQN9-F1
#
_cell.length_a   1.000
_cell.length_b   1.000
_cell.length_c   1.000
_cell.angle_alpha   90.00
_cell.angle_beta   90.00
_cell.angle_gamma   90.00
#
_symmetry.space_group_name_H-M   'P 1'
#
loop_
_entity.id
_entity.type
_entity.pdbx_description
1 polymer ?
#
loop_
_entity_poly.entity_id
_entity_poly.type
_entity_poly.pdbx_seq_one_letter_code
_entity_poly.pdbx_strand_id
1 'polypeptide(L)'
;MPRCGRLLDTNCCSPCFKHSTCLVIYSKCLEELHPQALQRLLANIPGLAACPEAEHINMLGFKLAGILARCNIKEIIVATVDGSMHCIQLHFMVEELEKIFEGKFKRRHLILVRGQFREVSKDSIKIARFLSKIEKLRRGSATPGYTS
;
A
#
# COMPACT_ATOMS: atom_id res chain seq x y z
N MET A 1 1.35 -5.70 -17.36
CA MET A 1 2.47 -4.73 -17.24
C MET A 1 3.25 -5.08 -15.99
N PRO A 2 4.41 -5.75 -16.12
CA PRO A 2 5.07 -6.38 -14.99
C PRO A 2 5.89 -5.37 -14.17
N ARG A 3 6.38 -5.80 -13.00
CA ARG A 3 7.16 -5.00 -12.03
C ARG A 3 8.07 -3.95 -12.68
N CYS A 4 7.97 -2.72 -12.20
CA CYS A 4 8.78 -1.58 -12.61
C CYS A 4 10.04 -1.36 -11.74
N GLY A 5 10.38 -2.33 -10.87
CA GLY A 5 11.51 -2.25 -9.94
C GLY A 5 11.15 -1.70 -8.55
N ARG A 6 12.16 -1.20 -7.82
CA ARG A 6 12.03 -0.57 -6.50
C ARG A 6 11.63 0.90 -6.64
N LEU A 7 10.72 1.35 -5.79
CA LEU A 7 10.18 2.72 -5.82
C LEU A 7 11.26 3.80 -5.83
N LEU A 8 12.27 3.70 -4.96
CA LEU A 8 13.33 4.72 -4.87
C LEU A 8 14.24 4.73 -6.10
N ASP A 9 14.52 3.55 -6.66
CA ASP A 9 15.47 3.36 -7.77
C ASP A 9 14.84 3.73 -9.14
N THR A 10 13.50 3.74 -9.23
CA THR A 10 12.81 4.03 -10.50
C THR A 10 12.64 5.53 -10.76
N ASN A 11 12.90 6.01 -11.98
CA ASN A 11 12.66 7.40 -12.37
C ASN A 11 11.17 7.79 -12.20
N CYS A 12 10.88 9.02 -11.73
CA CYS A 12 9.52 9.50 -11.50
C CYS A 12 8.62 9.51 -12.75
N CYS A 13 9.20 9.59 -13.95
CA CYS A 13 8.49 9.56 -15.23
C CYS A 13 8.87 8.31 -16.04
N SER A 14 9.16 7.20 -15.37
CA SER A 14 9.57 5.95 -16.01
C SER A 14 8.57 5.51 -17.08
N PRO A 15 9.02 5.13 -18.30
CA PRO A 15 8.16 4.59 -19.34
C PRO A 15 7.29 3.41 -18.88
N CYS A 16 7.71 2.69 -17.84
CA CYS A 16 6.99 1.55 -17.28
C CYS A 16 5.58 1.90 -16.77
N PHE A 17 5.36 3.13 -16.29
CA PHE A 17 4.07 3.55 -15.75
C PHE A 17 3.62 4.95 -16.21
N LYS A 18 4.45 5.70 -16.94
CA LYS A 18 4.14 7.08 -17.38
C LYS A 18 2.81 7.20 -18.14
N HIS A 19 2.43 6.16 -18.87
CA HIS A 19 1.19 6.10 -19.65
C HIS A 19 0.05 5.37 -18.93
N SER A 20 0.30 4.84 -17.74
CA SER A 20 -0.74 4.23 -16.92
C SER A 20 -1.50 5.30 -16.14
N THR A 21 -2.77 5.04 -15.85
CA THR A 21 -3.57 5.82 -14.91
C THR A 21 -3.65 5.15 -13.54
N CYS A 22 -3.18 3.91 -13.40
CA CYS A 22 -3.19 3.14 -12.15
C CYS A 22 -1.79 2.59 -11.85
N LEU A 23 -1.37 2.67 -10.59
CA LEU A 23 -0.06 2.20 -10.14
C LEU A 23 -0.19 1.41 -8.84
N VAL A 24 0.47 0.26 -8.76
CA VAL A 24 0.55 -0.54 -7.54
C VAL A 24 1.81 -0.19 -6.77
N ILE A 25 1.67 0.11 -5.48
CA ILE A 25 2.78 0.19 -4.53
C ILE A 25 2.66 -1.03 -3.63
N TYR A 26 3.61 -1.95 -3.72
CA TYR A 26 3.54 -3.20 -2.98
C TYR A 26 4.73 -3.41 -2.04
N SER A 27 4.49 -4.07 -0.92
CA SER A 27 5.56 -4.43 0.01
C SER A 27 6.50 -5.46 -0.62
N LYS A 28 7.81 -5.24 -0.57
CA LYS A 28 8.81 -6.15 -1.12
C LYS A 28 8.70 -7.59 -0.59
N CYS A 29 8.22 -7.81 0.63
CA CYS A 29 8.01 -9.16 1.18
C CYS A 29 7.06 -10.04 0.34
N LEU A 30 6.15 -9.43 -0.45
CA LEU A 30 5.25 -10.17 -1.35
C LEU A 30 5.99 -10.87 -2.48
N GLU A 31 7.19 -10.40 -2.83
CA GLU A 31 8.02 -11.00 -3.87
C GLU A 31 8.47 -12.41 -3.50
N GLU A 32 8.79 -12.63 -2.23
CA GLU A 32 9.34 -13.88 -1.70
C GLU A 32 8.22 -14.77 -1.13
N LEU A 33 7.32 -14.17 -0.34
CA LEU A 33 6.31 -14.93 0.40
C LEU A 33 5.15 -15.38 -0.50
N HIS A 34 4.76 -14.55 -1.48
CA HIS A 34 3.55 -14.79 -2.28
C HIS A 34 3.69 -14.34 -3.74
N PRO A 35 4.69 -14.83 -4.49
CA PRO A 35 4.98 -14.39 -5.86
C PRO A 35 3.81 -14.59 -6.81
N GLN A 36 3.05 -15.68 -6.68
CA GLN A 36 1.91 -15.98 -7.55
C GLN A 36 0.75 -14.98 -7.36
N ALA A 37 0.44 -14.62 -6.11
CA ALA A 37 -0.61 -13.65 -5.83
C ALA A 37 -0.23 -12.26 -6.38
N LEU A 38 1.04 -11.87 -6.18
CA LEU A 38 1.58 -10.62 -6.70
C LEU A 38 1.57 -10.60 -8.24
N GLN A 39 1.93 -11.70 -8.90
CA GLN A 39 1.90 -11.80 -10.36
C GLN A 39 0.49 -11.58 -10.92
N ARG A 40 -0.54 -12.15 -10.28
CA ARG A 40 -1.95 -11.94 -10.66
C ARG A 40 -2.36 -10.47 -10.50
N LEU A 41 -1.95 -9.82 -9.41
CA LEU A 41 -2.24 -8.40 -9.18
C LEU A 41 -1.56 -7.49 -10.23
N LEU A 42 -0.32 -7.79 -10.59
CA LEU A 42 0.48 -6.99 -11.53
C LEU A 42 0.29 -7.41 -13.00
N ALA A 43 -0.66 -8.29 -13.31
CA ALA A 43 -0.84 -8.80 -14.67
C ALA A 43 -1.00 -7.67 -15.69
N ASN A 44 -1.75 -6.62 -15.34
CA ASN A 44 -2.07 -5.50 -16.23
C ASN A 44 -1.77 -4.11 -15.63
N ILE A 45 -1.30 -4.03 -14.39
CA ILE A 45 -1.08 -2.77 -13.69
C ILE A 45 0.41 -2.70 -13.30
N PRO A 46 1.13 -1.62 -13.67
CA PRO A 46 2.52 -1.46 -13.27
C PRO A 46 2.62 -1.42 -11.74
N GLY A 47 3.69 -2.02 -11.21
CA GLY A 47 3.92 -2.09 -9.78
C GLY A 47 5.33 -1.70 -9.38
N LEU A 48 5.48 -0.97 -8.29
CA LEU A 48 6.76 -0.63 -7.66
C LEU A 48 6.87 -1.28 -6.28
N ALA A 49 7.99 -1.96 -6.05
CA ALA A 49 8.33 -2.53 -4.75
C ALA A 49 8.76 -1.43 -3.78
N ALA A 50 8.27 -1.48 -2.54
CA ALA A 50 8.71 -0.62 -1.45
C ALA A 50 8.96 -1.45 -0.19
N CYS A 51 9.97 -1.07 0.59
CA CYS A 51 10.31 -1.74 1.84
C CYS A 51 10.54 -0.70 2.94
N PRO A 52 9.55 -0.47 3.82
CA PRO A 52 9.69 0.45 4.96
C PRO A 52 10.71 0.00 6.02
N GLU A 53 11.16 -1.26 5.97
CA GLU A 53 12.22 -1.77 6.84
C GLU A 53 13.61 -1.31 6.38
N ALA A 54 13.83 -1.24 5.07
CA ALA A 54 15.09 -0.78 4.49
C ALA A 54 15.14 0.75 4.30
N GLU A 55 13.98 1.38 4.08
CA GLU A 55 13.88 2.78 3.69
C GLU A 55 12.89 3.52 4.56
N HIS A 56 13.25 4.72 5.01
CA HIS A 56 12.34 5.53 5.82
C HIS A 56 11.07 5.89 5.03
N ILE A 57 9.90 5.80 5.68
CA ILE A 57 8.60 5.98 5.01
C ILE A 57 8.45 7.34 4.31
N ASN A 58 9.03 8.41 4.88
CA ASN A 58 9.03 9.73 4.26
C ASN A 58 9.80 9.79 2.94
N MET A 59 10.88 9.00 2.77
CA MET A 59 11.63 8.92 1.51
C MET A 59 10.77 8.26 0.43
N LEU A 60 10.13 7.15 0.78
CA LEU A 60 9.17 6.46 -0.08
C LEU A 60 7.99 7.38 -0.46
N GLY A 61 7.45 8.11 0.52
CA GLY A 61 6.35 9.04 0.34
C GLY A 61 6.72 10.21 -0.57
N PHE A 62 7.88 10.84 -0.36
CA PHE A 62 8.36 11.94 -1.19
C PHE A 62 8.62 11.50 -2.63
N LYS A 63 9.17 10.29 -2.82
CA LYS A 63 9.34 9.70 -4.16
C LYS A 63 8.01 9.50 -4.86
N LEU A 64 7.03 8.93 -4.17
CA LEU A 64 5.69 8.70 -4.72
C LEU A 64 4.96 10.03 -5.01
N ALA A 65 5.07 11.03 -4.13
CA ALA A 65 4.57 12.38 -4.39
C ALA A 65 5.18 12.95 -5.68
N GLY A 66 6.49 12.77 -5.89
CA GLY A 66 7.18 13.18 -7.11
C GLY A 66 6.65 12.49 -8.38
N ILE A 67 6.23 11.24 -8.29
CA ILE A 67 5.55 10.52 -9.38
C ILE A 67 4.16 11.13 -9.61
N LEU A 68 3.34 11.25 -8.57
CA LEU A 68 1.97 11.78 -8.63
C LEU A 68 1.90 13.21 -9.17
N ALA A 69 2.90 14.04 -8.88
CA ALA A 69 2.96 15.42 -9.37
C ALA A 69 3.29 15.55 -10.86
N ARG A 70 3.86 14.50 -11.48
CA ARG A 70 4.39 14.56 -12.86
C ARG A 70 3.70 13.60 -13.83
N CYS A 71 3.10 12.53 -13.32
CA CYS A 71 2.40 11.53 -14.10
C CYS A 71 0.88 11.63 -13.90
N ASN A 72 0.10 11.23 -14.91
CA ASN A 72 -1.36 11.25 -14.85
C ASN A 72 -1.94 10.04 -14.10
N ILE A 73 -1.37 9.70 -12.95
CA ILE A 73 -1.84 8.60 -12.10
C ILE A 73 -3.13 9.05 -11.40
N LYS A 74 -4.23 8.34 -11.69
CA LYS A 74 -5.56 8.56 -11.12
C LYS A 74 -5.86 7.61 -9.96
N GLU A 75 -5.14 6.50 -9.85
CA GLU A 75 -5.35 5.51 -8.81
C GLU A 75 -4.03 4.91 -8.30
N ILE A 76 -3.92 4.81 -6.97
CA ILE A 76 -2.87 4.07 -6.27
C ILE A 76 -3.49 2.86 -5.57
N ILE A 77 -2.98 1.68 -5.89
CA ILE A 77 -3.30 0.45 -5.17
C ILE A 77 -2.13 0.15 -4.24
N VAL A 78 -2.38 0.11 -2.93
CA VAL A 78 -1.36 -0.30 -1.95
C VAL A 78 -1.58 -1.76 -1.62
N ALA A 79 -0.58 -2.62 -1.81
CA ALA A 79 -0.69 -4.05 -1.57
C ALA A 79 0.38 -4.54 -0.58
N THR A 80 -0.03 -5.14 0.53
CA THR A 80 0.91 -5.57 1.58
C THR A 80 0.61 -6.98 2.07
N VAL A 81 1.60 -7.60 2.75
CA VAL A 81 1.32 -8.73 3.63
C VAL A 81 0.60 -8.25 4.89
N ASP A 82 -0.35 -9.05 5.39
CA ASP A 82 -1.04 -8.76 6.65
C ASP A 82 -0.13 -9.00 7.87
N GLY A 83 -0.33 -8.24 8.95
CA GLY A 83 0.37 -8.40 10.23
C GLY A 83 1.80 -7.83 10.31
N SER A 84 2.40 -7.33 9.22
CA SER A 84 3.74 -6.74 9.26
C SER A 84 3.73 -5.30 9.77
N MET A 85 4.48 -5.03 10.84
CA MET A 85 4.66 -3.67 11.40
C MET A 85 5.33 -2.69 10.44
N HIS A 86 6.15 -3.19 9.50
CA HIS A 86 6.81 -2.35 8.51
C HIS A 86 5.86 -2.08 7.33
N CYS A 87 5.23 -3.13 6.79
CA CYS A 87 4.44 -3.00 5.56
C CYS A 87 3.19 -2.15 5.76
N ILE A 88 2.55 -2.18 6.94
CA ILE A 88 1.36 -1.37 7.23
C ILE A 88 1.62 0.14 7.01
N GLN A 89 2.86 0.59 7.19
CA GLN A 89 3.23 2.00 7.00
C GLN A 89 3.00 2.48 5.56
N LEU A 90 3.05 1.60 4.55
CA LEU A 90 2.75 1.97 3.16
C LEU A 90 1.30 2.45 3.00
N HIS A 91 0.35 1.83 3.72
CA HIS A 91 -1.04 2.28 3.70
C HIS A 91 -1.20 3.66 4.34
N PHE A 92 -0.49 3.92 5.44
CA PHE A 92 -0.52 5.22 6.12
C PHE A 92 0.12 6.31 5.27
N MET A 93 1.24 6.01 4.60
CA MET A 93 1.92 6.90 3.68
C MET A 93 0.98 7.35 2.55
N VAL A 94 0.24 6.43 1.93
CA VAL A 94 -0.68 6.77 0.83
C VAL A 94 -1.89 7.57 1.32
N GLU A 95 -2.42 7.28 2.53
CA GLU A 95 -3.46 8.14 3.12
C GLU A 95 -2.93 9.55 3.41
N GLU A 96 -1.67 9.70 3.80
CA GLU A 96 -1.08 11.02 4.01
C GLU A 96 -0.87 11.78 2.69
N LEU A 97 -0.42 11.09 1.64
CA LEU A 97 -0.33 11.66 0.30
C LEU A 97 -1.70 12.06 -0.25
N GLU A 98 -2.76 11.30 0.02
CA GLU A 98 -4.10 11.67 -0.45
C GLU A 98 -4.58 13.01 0.13
N LYS A 99 -4.23 13.31 1.38
CA LYS A 99 -4.48 14.62 1.99
C LYS A 99 -3.66 15.72 1.32
N ILE A 100 -2.37 15.49 1.09
CA ILE A 100 -1.46 16.45 0.45
C ILE A 100 -1.95 16.79 -0.97
N PHE A 101 -2.47 15.80 -1.69
CA PHE A 101 -2.97 15.96 -3.05
C PHE A 101 -4.47 16.28 -3.11
N GLU A 102 -5.12 16.53 -1.97
CA GLU A 102 -6.53 16.96 -1.89
C GLU A 102 -7.49 16.10 -2.74
N GLY A 103 -7.31 14.77 -2.70
CA GLY A 103 -8.19 13.84 -3.41
C GLY A 103 -7.99 13.76 -4.93
N LYS A 104 -6.90 14.31 -5.49
CA LYS A 104 -6.57 14.23 -6.93
C LYS A 104 -6.34 12.81 -7.47
N PHE A 105 -6.21 11.81 -6.59
CA PHE A 105 -6.12 10.40 -6.94
C PHE A 105 -6.96 9.52 -6.00
N LYS A 106 -7.44 8.39 -6.51
CA LYS A 106 -8.11 7.34 -5.74
C LYS A 106 -7.06 6.44 -5.08
N ARG A 107 -7.38 5.90 -3.91
CA ARG A 107 -6.54 4.90 -3.24
C ARG A 107 -7.36 3.69 -2.84
N ARG A 108 -6.79 2.51 -3.06
CA ARG A 108 -7.30 1.21 -2.63
C ARG A 108 -6.25 0.51 -1.79
N HIS A 109 -6.69 -0.12 -0.70
CA HIS A 109 -5.81 -0.78 0.25
C HIS A 109 -6.09 -2.28 0.21
N LEU A 110 -5.10 -3.05 -0.25
CA LEU A 110 -5.15 -4.49 -0.32
C LEU A 110 -4.18 -5.08 0.70
N ILE A 111 -4.66 -6.02 1.50
CA ILE A 111 -3.82 -6.87 2.36
C ILE A 111 -3.93 -8.30 1.87
N LEU A 112 -2.84 -9.04 1.93
CA LEU A 112 -2.85 -10.45 1.58
C LEU A 112 -3.18 -11.30 2.81
N VAL A 113 -4.31 -12.00 2.75
CA VAL A 113 -4.78 -12.90 3.81
C VAL A 113 -5.00 -14.28 3.20
N ARG A 114 -4.33 -15.31 3.75
CA ARG A 114 -4.43 -16.71 3.29
C ARG A 114 -4.23 -16.86 1.77
N GLY A 115 -3.23 -16.16 1.23
CA GLY A 115 -2.86 -16.23 -0.19
C GLY A 115 -3.77 -15.45 -1.16
N GLN A 116 -4.73 -14.67 -0.65
CA GLN A 116 -5.63 -13.86 -1.47
C GLN A 116 -5.62 -12.39 -1.02
N PHE A 117 -5.66 -11.47 -1.97
CA PHE A 117 -5.79 -10.05 -1.66
C PHE A 117 -7.22 -9.73 -1.23
N ARG A 118 -7.36 -9.04 -0.10
CA ARG A 118 -8.61 -8.51 0.41
C ARG A 118 -8.52 -7.01 0.51
N GLU A 119 -9.56 -6.33 0.05
CA GLU A 119 -9.65 -4.89 0.17
C GLU A 119 -10.06 -4.49 1.58
N VAL A 120 -9.37 -3.48 2.11
CA VAL A 120 -9.57 -2.91 3.44
C VAL A 120 -10.08 -1.50 3.30
N SER A 121 -11.07 -1.14 4.11
CA SER A 121 -11.64 0.19 4.09
C SER A 121 -10.64 1.25 4.56
N LYS A 122 -10.78 2.47 4.06
CA LYS A 122 -9.99 3.64 4.50
C LYS A 122 -10.14 3.89 6.00
N ASP A 123 -11.32 3.65 6.54
CA ASP A 123 -11.61 3.83 7.96
C ASP A 123 -10.85 2.81 8.81
N SER A 124 -10.76 1.55 8.36
CA SER A 124 -9.93 0.54 9.01
C SER A 124 -8.45 0.95 9.03
N ILE A 125 -7.91 1.48 7.94
CA ILE A 125 -6.54 2.00 7.88
C ILE A 125 -6.35 3.18 8.85
N LYS A 126 -7.30 4.12 8.89
CA LYS A 126 -7.26 5.24 9.84
C LYS A 126 -7.29 4.75 11.28
N ILE A 127 -8.20 3.83 11.61
CA ILE A 127 -8.34 3.24 12.95
C ILE A 127 -7.05 2.54 13.38
N ALA A 128 -6.37 1.84 12.47
CA ALA A 128 -5.12 1.13 12.76
C ALA A 128 -4.00 2.04 13.32
N ARG A 129 -4.07 3.35 13.08
CA ARG A 129 -3.13 4.35 13.65
C ARG A 129 -3.44 4.77 15.09
N PHE A 130 -4.65 4.48 15.59
CA PHE A 130 -5.13 4.96 16.88
C PHE A 130 -5.41 3.79 17.82
N LEU A 131 -4.41 3.40 18.61
CA LEU A 131 -4.54 2.32 19.60
C LEU A 131 -5.72 2.53 20.57
N SER A 132 -6.03 3.78 20.93
CA SER A 132 -7.19 4.10 21.77
C SER A 132 -8.54 3.77 21.10
N LYS A 133 -8.65 3.92 19.77
CA LYS A 133 -9.85 3.51 19.02
C LYS A 133 -9.91 2.00 18.87
N ILE A 134 -8.78 1.36 18.61
CA ILE A 134 -8.68 -0.11 18.55
C ILE A 134 -9.11 -0.72 19.89
N GLU A 135 -8.62 -0.20 21.02
CA GLU A 135 -8.99 -0.70 22.34
C GLU A 135 -10.49 -0.54 22.63
N LYS A 136 -11.09 0.59 22.22
CA LYS A 136 -12.55 0.78 22.31
C LYS A 136 -13.32 -0.24 21.48
N LEU A 137 -12.87 -0.49 20.24
CA LEU A 137 -13.48 -1.51 19.37
C LEU A 137 -13.34 -2.90 19.98
N ARG A 138 -12.14 -3.27 20.46
CA ARG A 138 -11.89 -4.57 21.11
C ARG A 138 -12.80 -4.80 22.31
N ARG A 139 -13.02 -3.78 23.14
CA ARG A 139 -13.94 -3.84 24.29
C ARG A 139 -15.41 -3.90 23.87
N GLY A 140 -15.79 -3.16 22.83
CA GLY A 140 -17.16 -3.16 22.30
C GLY A 140 -17.52 -4.39 21.45
N SER A 141 -16.52 -5.09 20.91
CA SER A 141 -16.67 -6.31 20.11
C SER A 141 -16.45 -7.60 20.90
N ALA A 142 -16.33 -7.51 22.23
CA ALA A 142 -16.10 -8.67 23.08
C ALA A 142 -17.35 -9.57 23.12
N THR A 143 -17.41 -10.55 22.22
CA THR A 143 -18.02 -11.86 22.53
C THR A 143 -17.00 -12.62 23.38
N PRO A 144 -17.40 -13.34 24.45
CA PRO A 144 -16.46 -14.03 25.31
C PRO A 144 -15.80 -15.19 24.54
N GLY A 145 -14.46 -15.19 24.52
CA GLY A 145 -13.67 -16.40 24.24
C GLY A 145 -12.85 -16.36 22.94
N TYR A 146 -11.60 -15.95 23.08
CA TYR A 146 -10.47 -16.81 22.68
C TYR A 146 -9.24 -16.33 23.46
N THR A 147 -9.00 -16.94 24.62
CA THR A 147 -7.67 -16.95 25.23
C THR A 147 -6.81 -17.94 24.46
N SER A 148 -5.62 -17.48 24.05
CA SER A 148 -4.49 -18.37 23.74
C SER A 148 -4.08 -19.12 25.00
#